data_AF-A0A351MNN9-F1
#
_entry.id   AF-A0A351MNN9-F1
#
_cell.length_a   1.000
_cell.length_b   1.000
_cell.length_c   1.000
_cell.angle_alpha   90.00
_cell.angle_beta   90.00
_cell.angle_gamma   90.00
#
_symmetry.space_group_name_H-M   'P 1'
#
loop_
_entity.id
_entity.type
_entity.pdbx_description
1 polymer ?
#
loop_
_entity_poly.entity_id
_entity_poly.type
_entity_poly.pdbx_seq_one_letter_code
_entity_poly.pdbx_strand_id
1 'polypeptide(L)'
;MLKIQLLDRRFFAAGRIKRMLVLCLLLTAVLVAGILWNTKRLQTRAADMQAQAAAAQANQGQVTTAEGEIAAVNSEVAPFDAQLDYIRELRDYSDNFPRYLRMLSRYIYNRADVLSAVVSYDGFQLQVRTKTTDDVAALMVNLKQAYKSNLIANDSLSIQGLTG
;
A
#
# COMPACT_ATOMS: atom_id res chain seq x y z
N MET A 1 65.60 10.77 63.67
CA MET A 1 66.81 11.46 63.16
C MET A 1 66.40 12.76 62.50
N LEU A 2 66.65 13.89 63.15
CA LEU A 2 66.35 15.24 62.64
C LEU A 2 67.48 15.69 61.71
N LYS A 3 67.20 15.83 60.41
CA LYS A 3 68.12 16.40 59.42
C LYS A 3 67.98 17.93 59.48
N ILE A 4 68.76 18.59 60.34
CA ILE A 4 68.88 20.05 60.36
C ILE A 4 69.73 20.46 59.16
N GLN A 5 69.08 21.01 58.12
CA GLN A 5 69.76 21.50 56.92
C GLN A 5 70.37 22.89 57.22
N LEU A 6 71.69 22.93 57.36
CA LEU A 6 72.52 24.11 57.59
C LEU A 6 72.88 24.89 56.29
N LEU A 7 72.22 24.62 55.16
CA LEU A 7 72.44 25.36 53.91
C LEU A 7 71.22 26.22 53.55
N ASP A 8 71.50 27.48 53.22
CA ASP A 8 70.52 28.48 52.80
C ASP A 8 69.64 27.95 51.65
N ARG A 9 68.31 28.17 51.75
CA ARG A 9 67.26 27.64 50.86
C ARG A 9 67.52 27.92 49.37
N ARG A 10 68.36 28.90 49.07
CA ARG A 10 68.80 29.31 47.73
C ARG A 10 69.49 28.18 46.95
N PHE A 11 70.25 27.30 47.60
CA PHE A 11 70.96 26.20 46.91
C PHE A 11 70.03 25.07 46.45
N PHE A 12 68.91 24.83 47.16
CA PHE A 12 67.92 23.82 46.77
C PHE A 12 66.87 24.33 45.79
N ALA A 13 66.79 25.65 45.58
CA ALA A 13 65.85 26.27 44.64
C ALA A 13 66.15 25.89 43.18
N ALA A 14 67.43 25.80 42.79
CA ALA A 14 67.83 25.44 41.42
C ALA A 14 67.35 24.03 41.01
N GLY A 15 67.40 23.06 41.92
CA GLY A 15 66.88 21.71 41.68
C GLY A 15 65.35 21.65 41.58
N ARG A 16 64.65 22.51 42.33
CA ARG A 16 63.18 22.63 42.29
C ARG A 16 62.69 23.29 41.01
N ILE A 17 63.38 24.33 40.55
CA ILE A 17 63.11 25.03 39.27
C ILE A 17 63.33 24.09 38.08
N LYS A 18 64.44 23.32 38.06
CA LYS A 18 64.69 22.32 37.02
C LYS A 18 63.58 21.26 36.96
N ARG A 19 63.12 20.76 38.11
CA ARG A 19 62.01 19.79 38.15
C ARG A 19 60.68 20.40 37.68
N MET A 20 60.39 21.65 38.03
CA MET A 20 59.20 22.35 37.52
C MET A 20 59.27 22.60 36.01
N LEU A 21 60.43 22.96 35.47
CA LEU A 21 60.64 23.13 34.03
C LEU A 21 60.41 21.82 33.28
N VAL A 22 60.95 20.70 33.76
CA VAL A 22 60.75 19.38 33.16
C VAL A 22 59.27 18.97 33.19
N LEU A 23 58.58 19.20 34.31
CA LEU A 23 57.13 18.96 34.42
C LEU A 23 56.32 19.82 33.45
N CYS A 24 56.68 21.09 33.29
CA CYS A 24 56.00 22.00 32.37
C CYS A 24 56.22 21.57 30.91
N LEU A 25 57.44 21.15 30.55
CA LEU A 25 57.77 20.61 29.23
C LEU A 25 57.03 19.29 28.94
N LEU A 26 56.87 18.43 29.94
CA LEU A 26 56.08 17.21 29.81
C LEU A 26 54.59 17.51 29.60
N LEU A 27 54.04 18.48 30.35
CA LEU A 27 52.65 18.89 30.20
C LEU A 27 52.37 19.51 28.83
N THR A 28 53.27 20.34 28.31
CA THR A 28 53.12 20.92 26.96
C THR A 28 53.24 19.86 25.87
N ALA A 29 54.15 18.89 26.02
CA ALA A 29 54.27 17.77 25.08
C ALA A 29 52.99 16.91 25.03
N VAL A 30 52.39 16.62 26.19
CA VAL A 30 51.12 15.88 26.28
C VAL A 30 49.97 16.68 25.65
N LEU A 31 49.91 17.99 25.86
CA LEU A 31 48.92 18.88 25.25
C LEU A 31 49.01 18.87 23.72
N VAL A 32 50.22 19.02 23.18
CA VAL A 32 50.45 19.03 21.73
C VAL A 32 50.11 17.67 21.11
N ALA A 33 50.49 16.57 21.76
CA ALA A 33 50.13 15.22 21.32
C ALA A 33 48.61 14.99 21.33
N GLY A 34 47.91 15.47 22.37
CA GLY A 34 46.46 15.39 22.47
C GLY A 34 45.73 16.16 21.37
N ILE A 35 46.19 17.36 21.04
CA ILE A 35 45.63 18.17 19.96
C ILE A 35 45.83 17.49 18.60
N LEU A 36 47.06 17.04 18.30
CA LEU A 36 47.38 16.33 17.05
C LEU A 36 46.58 15.04 16.87
N TRP A 37 46.34 14.31 17.96
CA TRP A 37 45.54 13.09 17.89
C TRP A 37 44.07 13.39 17.60
N ASN A 38 43.53 14.44 18.22
CA ASN A 38 42.14 14.84 18.02
C ASN A 38 41.91 15.39 16.60
N THR A 39 42.82 16.19 16.05
CA THR A 39 42.71 16.72 14.68
C THR A 39 42.76 15.62 13.64
N LYS A 40 43.66 14.63 13.78
CA LYS A 40 43.70 13.47 12.89
C LYS A 40 42.39 12.67 12.94
N ARG A 41 41.84 12.43 14.13
CA ARG A 41 40.57 11.70 14.30
C ARG A 41 39.37 12.46 13.71
N LEU A 42 39.37 13.78 13.80
CA LEU A 42 38.36 14.64 13.18
C LEU A 42 38.46 14.58 11.65
N GLN A 43 39.67 14.62 11.09
CA GLN A 43 39.89 14.50 9.65
C GLN A 43 39.44 13.15 9.09
N THR A 44 39.76 12.04 9.76
CA THR A 44 39.32 10.71 9.31
C THR A 44 37.80 10.60 9.35
N ARG A 45 37.16 11.10 10.41
CA ARG A 45 35.70 11.12 10.51
C ARG A 45 35.05 11.99 9.44
N ALA A 46 35.64 13.13 9.11
CA ALA A 46 35.15 13.99 8.04
C ALA A 46 35.24 13.30 6.67
N ALA A 47 36.34 12.60 6.39
CA ALA A 47 36.51 11.81 5.18
C ALA A 47 35.51 10.64 5.10
N ASP A 48 35.31 9.91 6.21
CA ASP A 48 34.33 8.82 6.28
C ASP A 48 32.90 9.34 6.07
N MET A 49 32.55 10.49 6.67
CA MET A 49 31.25 11.12 6.47
C MET A 49 31.04 11.57 5.02
N GLN A 50 32.08 12.10 4.38
CA GLN A 50 32.01 12.51 2.98
C GLN A 50 31.86 11.31 2.04
N ALA A 51 32.55 10.21 2.33
CA ALA A 51 32.39 8.95 1.60
C ALA A 51 30.99 8.34 1.79
N GLN A 52 30.46 8.37 3.01
CA GLN A 52 29.09 7.91 3.30
C GLN A 52 28.04 8.78 2.61
N ALA A 53 28.22 10.11 2.58
CA ALA A 53 27.32 11.01 1.87
C ALA A 53 27.32 10.74 0.35
N ALA A 54 28.49 10.51 -0.25
CA ALA A 54 28.60 10.17 -1.66
C ALA A 54 27.92 8.82 -1.98
N ALA A 55 28.12 7.80 -1.14
CA ALA A 55 27.45 6.51 -1.28
C ALA A 55 25.93 6.62 -1.11
N ALA A 56 25.46 7.41 -0.15
CA ALA A 56 24.04 7.66 0.07
C ALA A 56 23.40 8.36 -1.13
N GLN A 57 24.07 9.35 -1.73
CA GLN A 57 23.60 10.05 -2.92
C GLN A 57 23.50 9.13 -4.14
N ALA A 58 24.48 8.22 -4.32
CA ALA A 58 24.44 7.21 -5.36
C ALA A 58 23.26 6.23 -5.19
N ASN A 59 23.04 5.76 -3.95
CA ASN A 59 21.92 4.88 -3.63
C ASN A 59 20.57 5.59 -3.83
N GLN A 60 20.47 6.87 -3.44
CA GLN A 60 19.27 7.66 -3.66
C GLN A 60 18.96 7.78 -5.16
N GLY A 61 19.97 8.02 -6.00
CA GLY A 61 19.81 8.02 -7.45
C GLY A 61 19.26 6.70 -7.99
N GLN A 62 19.83 5.57 -7.56
CA GLN A 62 19.37 4.23 -7.97
C GLN A 62 17.93 3.93 -7.56
N VAL A 63 17.54 4.34 -6.35
CA VAL A 63 16.15 4.18 -5.87
C VAL A 63 15.21 5.04 -6.72
N THR A 64 15.54 6.30 -6.97
CA THR A 64 14.68 7.16 -7.79
C THR A 64 14.52 6.67 -9.23
N THR A 65 15.55 6.07 -9.83
CA THR A 65 15.43 5.46 -11.16
C THR A 65 14.56 4.22 -11.13
N ALA A 66 14.72 3.35 -10.13
CA ALA A 66 13.90 2.15 -9.98
C ALA A 66 12.42 2.49 -9.72
N GLU A 67 12.14 3.52 -8.90
CA GLU A 67 10.78 4.02 -8.69
C GLU A 67 10.15 4.55 -9.98
N GLY A 68 10.94 5.22 -10.83
CA GLY A 68 10.50 5.66 -12.16
C GLY A 68 10.16 4.50 -13.10
N GLU A 69 11.00 3.46 -13.13
CA GLU A 69 10.76 2.25 -13.94
C GLU A 69 9.52 1.48 -13.45
N ILE A 70 9.33 1.34 -12.14
CA ILE A 70 8.14 0.71 -11.55
C ILE A 70 6.88 1.51 -11.92
N ALA A 71 6.93 2.84 -11.83
CA ALA A 71 5.80 3.69 -12.20
C ALA A 71 5.45 3.56 -13.69
N ALA A 72 6.47 3.49 -14.56
CA ALA A 72 6.26 3.27 -15.99
C ALA A 72 5.59 1.92 -16.26
N VAL A 73 6.11 0.83 -15.68
CA VAL A 73 5.52 -0.51 -15.84
C VAL A 73 4.09 -0.56 -15.29
N ASN A 74 3.82 0.03 -14.12
CA ASN A 74 2.47 0.08 -13.56
C ASN A 74 1.50 0.85 -14.46
N SER A 75 1.96 1.91 -15.13
CA SER A 75 1.15 2.66 -16.09
C SER A 75 0.83 1.86 -17.35
N GLU A 76 1.71 0.94 -17.76
CA GLU A 76 1.45 0.00 -18.86
C GLU A 76 0.52 -1.14 -18.44
N VAL A 77 0.57 -1.59 -17.19
CA VAL A 77 -0.26 -2.71 -16.67
C VAL A 77 -1.71 -2.31 -16.39
N ALA A 78 -1.94 -1.09 -15.87
CA ALA A 78 -3.29 -0.60 -15.54
C ALA A 78 -4.37 -0.80 -16.64
N PRO A 79 -4.11 -0.56 -17.94
CA PRO A 79 -5.12 -0.82 -18.98
C PRO A 79 -5.41 -2.31 -19.20
N PHE A 80 -4.48 -3.22 -18.87
CA PHE A 80 -4.69 -4.66 -19.00
C PHE A 80 -5.55 -5.22 -17.86
N ASP A 81 -5.43 -4.68 -16.65
CA ASP A 81 -6.28 -5.09 -15.53
C ASP A 81 -7.76 -4.78 -15.79
N ALA A 82 -8.06 -3.60 -16.33
CA ALA A 82 -9.43 -3.24 -16.71
C ALA A 82 -10.01 -4.17 -17.79
N GLN A 83 -9.18 -4.62 -18.75
CA GLN A 83 -9.59 -5.59 -19.76
C GLN A 83 -9.81 -6.98 -19.17
N LEU A 84 -8.95 -7.41 -18.24
CA LEU A 84 -9.10 -8.69 -17.56
C LEU A 84 -10.34 -8.74 -16.69
N ASP A 85 -10.65 -7.66 -15.96
CA ASP A 85 -11.85 -7.58 -15.14
C ASP A 85 -13.11 -7.56 -16.01
N TYR A 86 -13.11 -6.84 -17.13
CA TYR A 86 -14.21 -6.92 -18.10
C TYR A 86 -14.41 -8.35 -18.64
N ILE A 87 -13.34 -9.06 -18.99
CA ILE A 87 -13.41 -10.45 -19.45
C ILE A 87 -13.94 -11.39 -18.35
N ARG A 88 -13.52 -11.18 -17.09
CA ARG A 88 -14.01 -11.95 -15.93
C ARG A 88 -15.50 -11.70 -15.71
N GLU A 89 -15.96 -10.46 -15.75
CA GLU A 89 -17.37 -10.11 -15.62
C GLU A 89 -18.22 -10.71 -16.76
N LEU A 90 -17.74 -10.67 -18.01
CA LEU A 90 -18.39 -11.31 -19.15
C LEU A 90 -18.51 -12.83 -18.97
N ARG A 91 -17.44 -13.47 -18.48
CA ARG A 91 -17.45 -14.91 -18.20
C ARG A 91 -18.41 -15.23 -17.06
N ASP A 92 -18.37 -14.49 -15.96
CA ASP A 92 -19.26 -14.69 -14.82
C ASP A 92 -20.73 -14.44 -15.19
N TYR A 93 -20.98 -13.45 -16.05
CA TYR A 93 -22.29 -13.25 -16.67
C TYR A 93 -22.69 -14.49 -17.49
N SER A 94 -21.84 -14.96 -18.40
CA SER A 94 -22.13 -16.13 -19.24
C SER A 94 -22.38 -17.41 -18.44
N ASP A 95 -21.62 -17.67 -17.39
CA ASP A 95 -21.72 -18.91 -16.60
C ASP A 95 -22.96 -18.90 -15.70
N ASN A 96 -23.29 -17.75 -15.10
CA ASN A 96 -24.39 -17.65 -14.16
C ASN A 96 -25.74 -17.32 -14.81
N PHE A 97 -25.75 -16.62 -15.95
CA PHE A 97 -26.97 -16.18 -16.60
C PHE A 97 -27.92 -17.33 -17.00
N PRO A 98 -27.47 -18.44 -17.63
CA PRO A 98 -28.33 -19.58 -17.92
C PRO A 98 -28.91 -20.23 -16.65
N ARG A 99 -28.15 -20.21 -15.55
CA ARG A 99 -28.58 -20.77 -14.27
C ARG A 99 -29.70 -19.93 -13.65
N TYR A 100 -29.56 -18.61 -13.66
CA TYR A 100 -30.60 -17.70 -13.18
C TYR A 100 -31.85 -17.77 -14.07
N LEU A 101 -31.69 -17.85 -15.39
CA LEU A 101 -32.82 -17.99 -16.32
C LEU A 101 -33.59 -19.30 -16.07
N ARG A 102 -32.89 -20.42 -15.81
CA ARG A 102 -33.53 -21.69 -15.43
C ARG A 102 -34.21 -21.64 -14.07
N MET A 103 -33.70 -20.86 -13.12
CA MET A 103 -34.35 -20.67 -11.83
C MET A 103 -35.62 -19.84 -11.99
N LEU A 104 -35.57 -18.78 -12.79
CA LEU A 104 -36.69 -17.88 -13.04
C LEU A 104 -37.80 -18.58 -13.86
N SER A 105 -37.44 -19.42 -14.83
CA SER A 105 -38.41 -20.20 -15.61
C SER A 105 -39.26 -21.15 -14.78
N ARG A 106 -38.78 -21.62 -13.61
CA ARG A 106 -39.58 -22.43 -12.68
C ARG A 106 -40.74 -21.67 -12.05
N TYR A 107 -40.66 -20.34 -12.00
CA TYR A 107 -41.70 -19.46 -11.45
C TYR A 107 -42.64 -18.92 -12.52
N ILE A 108 -42.38 -19.19 -13.80
CA ILE A 108 -43.31 -18.87 -14.88
C ILE A 108 -44.46 -19.88 -14.83
N TYR A 109 -45.68 -19.38 -14.68
CA TYR A 109 -46.89 -20.19 -14.53
C TYR A 109 -47.10 -21.08 -15.77
N ASN A 110 -47.42 -22.37 -15.55
CA ASN A 110 -47.48 -23.40 -16.60
C ASN A 110 -48.55 -23.17 -17.69
N ARG A 111 -49.44 -22.19 -17.51
CA ARG A 111 -50.46 -21.77 -18.51
C ARG A 111 -50.12 -20.44 -19.21
N ALA A 112 -48.93 -19.92 -18.98
CA ALA A 112 -48.48 -18.65 -19.52
C ALA A 112 -47.40 -18.90 -20.58
N ASP A 113 -47.65 -18.45 -21.80
CA ASP A 113 -46.71 -18.58 -22.91
C ASP A 113 -45.79 -17.35 -22.92
N VAL A 114 -44.48 -17.58 -22.79
CA VAL A 114 -43.47 -16.51 -22.92
C VAL A 114 -43.24 -16.26 -24.41
N LEU A 115 -43.63 -15.09 -24.88
CA LEU A 115 -43.49 -14.69 -26.28
C LEU A 115 -42.10 -14.11 -26.57
N SER A 116 -41.56 -13.33 -25.64
CA SER A 116 -40.23 -12.76 -25.74
C SER A 116 -39.62 -12.52 -24.36
N ALA A 117 -38.29 -12.63 -24.29
CA ALA A 117 -37.51 -12.29 -23.12
C ALA A 117 -36.36 -11.39 -23.59
N VAL A 118 -36.32 -10.17 -23.09
CA VAL A 118 -35.28 -9.17 -23.41
C VAL A 118 -34.54 -8.83 -22.13
N VAL A 119 -33.22 -8.90 -22.20
CA VAL A 119 -32.33 -8.52 -21.09
C VAL A 119 -31.67 -7.22 -21.50
N SER A 120 -31.85 -6.18 -20.70
CA SER A 120 -31.21 -4.90 -20.86
C SER A 120 -30.33 -4.59 -19.64
N TYR A 121 -29.55 -3.51 -19.74
CA TYR A 121 -28.74 -3.02 -18.62
C TYR A 121 -29.58 -2.69 -17.38
N ASP A 122 -30.84 -2.29 -17.60
CA ASP A 122 -31.74 -1.81 -16.54
C ASP A 122 -32.68 -2.90 -16.00
N GLY A 123 -32.62 -4.12 -16.55
CA GLY A 123 -33.37 -5.25 -16.03
C GLY A 123 -33.82 -6.27 -17.06
N PHE A 124 -34.75 -7.12 -16.63
CA PHE A 124 -35.27 -8.23 -17.41
C PHE A 124 -36.74 -7.99 -17.76
N GLN A 125 -37.04 -7.96 -19.05
CA GLN A 125 -38.38 -7.76 -19.58
C GLN A 125 -38.91 -9.06 -20.18
N LEU A 126 -40.08 -9.49 -19.72
CA LEU A 126 -40.78 -10.67 -20.21
C LEU A 126 -42.09 -10.26 -20.84
N GLN A 127 -42.32 -10.66 -22.08
CA GLN A 127 -43.64 -10.59 -22.70
C GLN A 127 -44.33 -11.93 -22.54
N VAL A 128 -45.43 -11.96 -21.82
CA VAL A 128 -46.16 -13.18 -21.48
C VAL A 128 -47.59 -13.08 -21.97
N ARG A 129 -48.09 -14.16 -22.59
CA ARG A 129 -49.49 -14.32 -22.98
C ARG A 129 -50.17 -15.33 -22.06
N THR A 130 -51.28 -14.94 -21.48
CA THR A 130 -52.16 -15.83 -20.70
C THR A 130 -53.53 -15.94 -21.37
N LYS A 131 -54.28 -17.01 -21.08
CA LYS A 131 -55.62 -17.22 -21.65
C LYS A 131 -56.71 -16.44 -20.93
N THR A 132 -56.54 -16.21 -19.64
CA THR A 132 -57.52 -15.53 -18.78
C THR A 132 -56.86 -14.49 -17.89
N THR A 133 -57.66 -13.54 -17.40
CA THR A 133 -57.22 -12.53 -16.44
C THR A 133 -56.85 -13.16 -15.09
N ASP A 134 -57.51 -14.25 -14.69
CA ASP A 134 -57.19 -15.02 -13.49
C ASP A 134 -55.79 -15.66 -13.58
N ASP A 135 -55.42 -16.14 -14.77
CA ASP A 135 -54.07 -16.67 -15.01
C ASP A 135 -52.98 -15.58 -14.90
N VAL A 136 -53.31 -14.31 -15.20
CA VAL A 136 -52.40 -13.17 -14.96
C VAL A 136 -52.17 -12.98 -13.46
N ALA A 137 -53.23 -12.98 -12.66
CA ALA A 137 -53.14 -12.83 -11.21
C ALA A 137 -52.33 -13.99 -10.57
N ALA A 138 -52.55 -15.23 -11.04
CA ALA A 138 -51.77 -16.39 -10.60
C ALA A 138 -50.27 -16.27 -10.96
N LEU A 139 -49.95 -15.78 -12.16
CA LEU A 139 -48.58 -15.49 -12.58
C LEU A 139 -47.92 -14.43 -11.70
N MET A 140 -48.64 -13.35 -11.38
CA MET A 140 -48.13 -12.30 -10.47
C MET A 140 -47.83 -12.84 -9.08
N VAL A 141 -48.67 -13.72 -8.53
CA VAL A 141 -48.44 -14.35 -7.22
C VAL A 141 -47.20 -15.24 -7.25
N ASN A 142 -46.99 -16.02 -8.31
CA ASN A 142 -45.81 -16.86 -8.45
C ASN A 142 -44.52 -16.06 -8.63
N LEU A 143 -44.55 -14.98 -9.42
CA LEU A 143 -43.42 -14.04 -9.54
C LEU A 143 -43.15 -13.33 -8.22
N LYS A 144 -44.19 -13.04 -7.42
CA LYS A 144 -44.03 -12.49 -6.07
C LYS A 144 -43.37 -13.48 -5.10
N GLN A 145 -43.55 -14.79 -5.30
CA GLN A 145 -42.80 -15.80 -4.56
C GLN A 145 -41.34 -15.84 -4.99
N ALA A 146 -41.02 -15.53 -6.26
CA ALA A 146 -39.65 -15.40 -6.73
C ALA A 146 -38.88 -14.26 -6.02
N TYR A 147 -39.56 -13.19 -5.56
CA TYR A 147 -38.96 -12.18 -4.67
C TYR A 147 -38.42 -12.79 -3.37
N LYS A 148 -39.19 -13.68 -2.72
CA LYS A 148 -38.75 -14.32 -1.47
C LYS A 148 -37.52 -15.21 -1.67
N SER A 149 -37.27 -15.68 -2.89
CA SER A 149 -36.07 -16.43 -3.27
C SER A 149 -34.90 -15.57 -3.73
N ASN A 150 -34.96 -14.23 -3.59
CA ASN A 150 -33.94 -13.28 -4.04
C ASN A 150 -33.57 -13.39 -5.54
N LEU A 151 -34.49 -13.87 -6.37
CA LEU A 151 -34.27 -13.99 -7.83
C LEU A 151 -34.65 -12.73 -8.60
N ILE A 152 -35.42 -11.83 -7.97
CA ILE A 152 -35.89 -10.56 -8.53
C ILE A 152 -35.69 -9.50 -7.45
N ALA A 153 -35.22 -8.31 -7.81
CA ALA A 153 -35.02 -7.20 -6.86
C ALA A 153 -36.37 -6.67 -6.36
N ASN A 154 -36.52 -6.49 -5.04
CA ASN A 154 -37.78 -6.02 -4.44
C ASN A 154 -38.29 -4.75 -5.16
N ASP A 155 -39.60 -4.71 -5.43
CA ASP A 155 -40.32 -3.59 -6.10
C ASP A 155 -39.96 -3.33 -7.57
N SER A 156 -39.22 -4.23 -8.24
CA SER A 156 -38.81 -4.05 -9.65
C SER A 156 -39.81 -4.58 -10.71
N LEU A 157 -40.99 -5.10 -10.32
CA LEU A 157 -41.97 -5.68 -11.26
C LEU A 157 -42.92 -4.58 -11.76
N SER A 158 -42.75 -4.20 -13.02
CA SER A 158 -43.67 -3.32 -13.74
C SER A 158 -44.45 -4.13 -14.78
N ILE A 159 -45.78 -4.01 -14.77
CA ILE A 159 -46.66 -4.66 -15.75
C ILE A 159 -47.25 -3.55 -16.63
N GLN A 160 -46.97 -3.62 -17.92
CA GLN A 160 -47.51 -2.70 -18.92
C GLN A 160 -48.35 -3.46 -19.93
N GLY A 161 -49.56 -2.96 -20.22
CA GLY A 161 -50.40 -3.48 -21.31
C GLY A 161 -51.30 -4.66 -20.96
N LEU A 162 -52.18 -4.52 -19.96
CA LEU A 162 -53.36 -5.39 -19.80
C LEU A 162 -54.39 -5.03 -20.89
N THR A 163 -54.21 -5.55 -22.09
CA THR A 163 -55.24 -5.48 -23.13
C THR A 163 -56.03 -6.78 -23.11
N GLY A 164 -57.25 -6.74 -22.58
CA GLY A 164 -58.25 -7.78 -22.69
C GLY A 164 -58.99 -7.69 -24.02
#